data_AF-A0A2D9NG07-F1
#
_entry.id   AF-A0A2D9NG07-F1
#
_cell.length_a   1.000
_cell.length_b   1.000
_cell.length_c   1.000
_cell.angle_alpha   90.00
_cell.angle_beta   90.00
_cell.angle_gamma   90.00
#
_symmetry.space_group_name_H-M   'P 1'
#
loop_
_entity.id
_entity.type
_entity.pdbx_description
1 polymer ?
#
loop_
_entity_poly.entity_id
_entity_poly.type
_entity_poly.pdbx_seq_one_letter_code
_entity_poly.pdbx_strand_id
1 'polypeptide(L)'
;MNSKSESRGLYILMRTVQVALADDIVTDDESAMLKVIESVMGLDSGSVQDCFAIARGDMLSPFSDTDVEAHTNRKLGDLAMYQNVLITALDDEVITDDEMAMLDVLRRVLRLQSDEHALMVEQIRLLASRSDTSERLTERMERYLVRHPFS
;
A
#
# COMPACT_ATOMS: atom_id res chain seq x y z
N MET A 1 7.52 23.12 19.33
CA MET A 1 6.22 22.57 18.89
C MET A 1 6.32 22.42 17.39
N ASN A 2 6.78 21.27 16.91
CA ASN A 2 7.07 21.09 15.49
C ASN A 2 5.81 20.56 14.78
N SER A 3 5.46 21.24 13.70
CA SER A 3 4.24 21.13 12.90
C SER A 3 3.94 19.71 12.42
N LYS A 4 3.07 19.00 13.13
CA LYS A 4 2.27 17.90 12.57
C LYS A 4 1.21 18.49 11.62
N SER A 5 1.64 19.18 10.56
CA SER A 5 0.84 19.17 9.33
C SER A 5 0.95 17.73 8.86
N GLU A 6 -0.19 17.06 8.90
CA GLU A 6 -0.35 15.64 8.69
C GLU A 6 0.44 15.11 7.50
N SER A 7 1.17 14.02 7.71
CA SER A 7 2.01 13.46 6.67
C SER A 7 1.13 12.96 5.51
N ARG A 8 1.59 13.17 4.28
CA ARG A 8 0.93 12.58 3.10
C ARG A 8 0.80 11.05 3.20
N GLY A 9 1.72 10.40 3.92
CA GLY A 9 1.62 8.98 4.24
C GLY A 9 0.32 8.68 4.99
N LEU A 10 0.03 9.43 6.06
CA LEU A 10 -1.23 9.28 6.81
C LEU A 10 -2.45 9.51 5.92
N TYR A 11 -2.40 10.48 5.00
CA TYR A 11 -3.49 10.70 4.04
C TYR A 11 -3.72 9.47 3.15
N ILE A 12 -2.65 8.91 2.58
CA ILE A 12 -2.73 7.72 1.74
C ILE A 12 -3.26 6.53 2.56
N LEU A 13 -2.74 6.30 3.76
CA LEU A 13 -3.22 5.23 4.64
C LEU A 13 -4.71 5.38 4.93
N MET A 14 -5.17 6.59 5.28
CA MET A 14 -6.58 6.89 5.51
C MET A 14 -7.44 6.57 4.29
N ARG A 15 -7.00 6.95 3.08
CA ARG A 15 -7.72 6.62 1.84
C ARG A 15 -7.77 5.13 1.57
N THR A 16 -6.69 4.39 1.84
CA THR A 16 -6.66 2.93 1.69
C THR A 16 -7.60 2.26 2.70
N VAL A 17 -7.59 2.70 3.97
CA VAL A 17 -8.48 2.21 5.04
C VAL A 17 -9.96 2.46 4.72
N GLN A 18 -10.30 3.63 4.18
CA GLN A 18 -11.66 3.94 3.76
C GLN A 18 -12.20 2.98 2.70
N VAL A 19 -11.32 2.46 1.83
CA VAL A 19 -11.71 1.49 0.82
C VAL A 19 -11.78 0.08 1.40
N ALA A 20 -10.87 -0.28 2.31
CA ALA A 20 -10.94 -1.54 3.04
C ALA A 20 -12.26 -1.66 3.83
N LEU A 21 -12.73 -0.56 4.43
CA LEU A 21 -13.98 -0.54 5.19
C LEU A 21 -15.24 -0.47 4.31
N ALA A 22 -15.12 -0.48 2.98
CA ALA A 22 -16.25 -0.21 2.09
C ALA A 22 -17.39 -1.25 2.18
N ASP A 23 -17.07 -2.48 2.57
CA ASP A 23 -18.03 -3.58 2.78
C ASP A 23 -18.36 -3.83 4.27
N ASP A 24 -17.91 -2.94 5.16
CA ASP A 24 -18.06 -3.01 6.63
C ASP A 24 -17.41 -4.25 7.29
N ILE A 25 -16.55 -4.97 6.56
CA ILE A 25 -15.79 -6.11 7.06
C ILE A 25 -14.32 -5.83 6.80
N VAL A 26 -13.48 -5.98 7.82
CA VAL A 26 -12.03 -5.90 7.64
C VAL A 26 -11.46 -7.24 8.06
N THR A 27 -10.84 -7.95 7.13
CA THR A 27 -10.23 -9.26 7.40
C THR A 27 -8.90 -9.11 8.14
N ASP A 28 -8.43 -10.21 8.73
CA ASP A 28 -7.11 -10.25 9.37
C ASP A 28 -5.99 -9.95 8.35
N ASP A 29 -6.16 -10.41 7.11
CA ASP A 29 -5.21 -10.21 6.01
C ASP A 29 -5.19 -8.74 5.54
N GLU A 30 -6.35 -8.09 5.42
CA GLU A 30 -6.41 -6.65 5.14
C GLU A 30 -5.76 -5.82 6.25
N SER A 31 -5.97 -6.23 7.50
CA SER A 31 -5.33 -5.61 8.66
C SER A 31 -3.80 -5.77 8.62
N ALA A 32 -3.30 -6.94 8.24
CA ALA A 32 -1.87 -7.19 8.05
C ALA A 32 -1.29 -6.30 6.94
N MET A 33 -1.95 -6.21 5.79
CA MET A 33 -1.53 -5.34 4.69
C MET A 33 -1.50 -3.86 5.07
N LEU A 34 -2.53 -3.38 5.78
CA LEU A 34 -2.57 -2.01 6.29
C LEU A 34 -1.41 -1.72 7.26
N LYS A 35 -0.98 -2.71 8.04
CA LYS A 35 0.20 -2.60 8.91
C LYS A 35 1.51 -2.55 8.13
N VAL A 36 1.63 -3.30 7.02
CA VAL A 36 2.77 -3.16 6.09
C VAL A 36 2.83 -1.75 5.53
N ILE A 37 1.68 -1.21 5.10
CA ILE A 37 1.58 0.15 4.57
C ILE A 37 1.96 1.21 5.62
N GLU A 38 1.44 1.09 6.86
CA GLU A 38 1.80 1.96 8.00
C GLU A 38 3.32 2.00 8.22
N SER A 39 3.95 0.82 8.21
CA SER A 39 5.39 0.64 8.41
C SER A 39 6.21 1.30 7.29
N VAL A 40 5.88 1.01 6.03
CA VAL A 40 6.61 1.58 4.87
C VAL A 40 6.48 3.10 4.79
N MET A 41 5.36 3.65 5.27
CA MET A 41 5.15 5.10 5.35
C MET A 41 5.88 5.77 6.53
N GLY A 42 6.50 5.00 7.43
CA GLY A 42 7.16 5.51 8.61
C GLY A 42 6.19 6.18 9.60
N LEU A 43 4.97 5.67 9.70
CA LEU A 43 3.93 6.20 10.58
C LEU A 43 4.05 5.60 12.00
N ASP A 44 3.51 6.34 12.98
CA ASP A 44 3.49 5.90 14.37
C ASP A 44 2.62 4.64 14.52
N SER A 45 3.03 3.72 15.39
CA SER A 45 2.24 2.54 15.73
C SER A 45 0.89 2.98 16.32
N GLY A 46 -0.20 2.71 15.61
CA GLY A 46 -1.54 3.20 16.01
C GLY A 46 -2.25 3.98 14.91
N SER A 47 -1.51 4.45 13.91
CA SER A 47 -2.04 5.22 12.79
C SER A 47 -3.12 4.46 12.02
N VAL A 48 -2.99 3.14 11.86
CA VAL A 48 -4.05 2.30 11.27
C VAL A 48 -5.34 2.38 12.08
N GLN A 49 -5.25 2.26 13.40
CA GLN A 49 -6.42 2.33 14.28
C GLN A 49 -7.07 3.71 14.26
N ASP A 50 -6.27 4.78 14.25
CA ASP A 50 -6.77 6.15 14.11
C ASP A 50 -7.48 6.34 12.76
N CYS A 51 -6.91 5.82 11.66
CA CYS A 51 -7.56 5.85 10.35
C CYS A 51 -8.90 5.11 10.34
N PHE A 52 -9.03 3.97 11.04
CA PHE A 52 -10.31 3.29 11.19
C PHE A 52 -11.33 4.11 11.99
N ALA A 53 -10.90 4.74 13.09
CA ALA A 53 -11.76 5.62 13.88
C ALA A 53 -12.26 6.82 13.04
N ILE A 54 -11.38 7.40 12.21
CA ILE A 54 -11.76 8.47 11.27
C ILE A 54 -12.74 7.95 10.21
N ALA A 55 -12.47 6.79 9.60
CA ALA A 55 -13.33 6.22 8.57
C ALA A 55 -14.74 5.87 9.08
N ARG A 56 -14.88 5.48 10.35
CA ARG A 56 -16.16 5.22 11.02
C ARG A 56 -16.87 6.47 11.53
N GLY A 57 -16.20 7.62 11.55
CA GLY A 57 -16.72 8.87 12.10
C GLY A 57 -16.58 9.02 13.61
N ASP A 58 -15.85 8.11 14.27
CA ASP A 58 -15.57 8.16 15.71
C ASP A 58 -14.47 9.20 16.06
N MET A 59 -13.69 9.60 15.06
CA MET A 59 -12.63 10.61 15.17
C MET A 59 -12.72 11.59 14.00
N LEU A 60 -12.41 12.87 14.25
CA LEU A 60 -12.35 13.86 13.19
C LEU A 60 -11.11 13.63 12.32
N SER A 61 -11.30 13.72 11.00
CA SER A 61 -10.17 13.78 10.07
C SER A 61 -9.27 14.95 10.45
N PRO A 62 -7.95 14.73 10.52
CA PRO A 62 -7.03 15.83 10.81
C PRO A 62 -6.86 16.75 9.57
N PHE A 63 -7.07 16.21 8.37
CA PHE A 63 -6.95 16.92 7.09
C PHE A 63 -8.12 17.87 6.81
N SER A 64 -7.80 19.10 6.40
CA SER A 64 -8.74 20.03 5.78
C SER A 64 -8.92 19.76 4.28
N ASP A 65 -9.94 20.37 3.64
CA ASP A 65 -10.16 20.28 2.20
C ASP A 65 -8.92 20.71 1.38
N THR A 66 -8.18 21.72 1.87
CA THR A 66 -6.95 22.20 1.22
C THR A 66 -5.83 21.16 1.30
N ASP A 67 -5.71 20.44 2.42
CA ASP A 67 -4.72 19.37 2.57
C ASP A 67 -5.05 18.19 1.66
N VAL A 68 -6.34 17.84 1.55
CA VAL A 68 -6.82 16.78 0.64
C VAL A 68 -6.41 17.10 -0.80
N GLU A 69 -6.62 18.32 -1.28
CA GLU A 69 -6.18 18.73 -2.63
C GLU A 69 -4.66 18.63 -2.80
N ALA A 70 -3.89 19.07 -1.80
CA ALA A 70 -2.43 19.04 -1.84
C ALA A 70 -1.86 17.60 -1.88
N HIS A 71 -2.51 16.66 -1.20
CA HIS A 71 -2.07 15.27 -1.06
C HIS A 71 -2.57 14.33 -2.16
N THR A 72 -3.70 14.65 -2.81
CA THR A 72 -4.32 13.84 -3.87
C THR A 72 -3.47 13.74 -5.14
N ASN A 73 -2.56 14.68 -5.36
CA ASN A 73 -1.67 14.64 -6.50
C ASN A 73 -0.51 13.67 -6.30
N ARG A 74 -0.14 12.99 -7.39
CA ARG A 74 1.04 12.12 -7.44
C ARG A 74 2.30 12.92 -7.09
N LYS A 75 3.21 12.31 -6.33
CA LYS A 75 4.49 12.90 -5.92
C LYS A 75 5.66 12.03 -6.37
N LEU A 76 6.83 12.67 -6.44
CA LEU A 76 8.08 11.96 -6.63
C LEU A 76 8.29 10.99 -5.46
N GLY A 77 8.54 9.72 -5.76
CA GLY A 77 8.70 8.66 -4.75
C GLY A 77 7.50 7.73 -4.58
N ASP A 78 6.32 8.04 -5.13
CA ASP A 78 5.13 7.18 -5.02
C ASP A 78 5.36 5.78 -5.61
N LEU A 79 6.08 5.71 -6.73
CA LEU A 79 6.42 4.45 -7.36
C LEU A 79 7.37 3.62 -6.48
N ALA A 80 8.39 4.26 -5.89
CA ALA A 80 9.34 3.59 -5.00
C ALA A 80 8.67 3.13 -3.71
N MET A 81 7.74 3.92 -3.18
CA MET A 81 6.93 3.54 -2.03
C MET A 81 6.07 2.32 -2.33
N TYR A 82 5.31 2.34 -3.43
CA TYR A 82 4.50 1.19 -3.83
C TYR A 82 5.35 -0.06 -4.05
N GLN A 83 6.51 0.09 -4.71
CA GLN A 83 7.48 -0.98 -4.89
C GLN A 83 7.93 -1.57 -3.55
N ASN A 84 8.21 -0.76 -2.54
CA ASN A 84 8.59 -1.26 -1.20
C ASN A 84 7.44 -2.01 -0.52
N VAL A 85 6.21 -1.50 -0.62
CA VAL A 85 5.03 -2.21 -0.08
C VAL A 85 4.86 -3.56 -0.79
N LEU A 86 4.92 -3.57 -2.12
CA LEU A 86 4.79 -4.81 -2.91
C LEU A 86 5.89 -5.81 -2.59
N ILE A 87 7.16 -5.37 -2.50
CA ILE A 87 8.27 -6.26 -2.11
C ILE A 87 8.06 -6.82 -0.71
N THR A 88 7.58 -6.01 0.24
CA THR A 88 7.33 -6.46 1.61
C THR A 88 6.18 -7.47 1.66
N ALA A 89 5.09 -7.20 0.94
CA ALA A 89 3.97 -8.14 0.78
C ALA A 89 4.40 -9.45 0.10
N LEU A 90 5.32 -9.38 -0.87
CA LEU A 90 5.93 -10.56 -1.49
C LEU A 90 6.98 -11.23 -0.60
N ASP A 91 7.39 -10.62 0.51
CA ASP A 91 8.24 -11.28 1.50
C ASP A 91 7.42 -12.18 2.45
N ASP A 92 6.10 -11.98 2.51
CA ASP A 92 5.18 -12.89 3.18
C ASP A 92 5.02 -14.19 2.39
N GLU A 93 4.81 -15.32 3.08
CA GLU A 93 4.77 -16.66 2.46
C GLU A 93 3.61 -16.85 1.46
N VAL A 94 2.51 -16.13 1.70
CA VAL A 94 1.29 -16.15 0.89
C VAL A 94 0.77 -14.73 0.81
N ILE A 95 0.54 -14.24 -0.40
CA ILE A 95 -0.28 -13.04 -0.62
C ILE A 95 -1.72 -13.47 -0.91
N THR A 96 -2.68 -12.96 -0.14
CA THR A 96 -4.09 -13.34 -0.27
C THR A 96 -4.82 -12.51 -1.34
N ASP A 97 -6.03 -12.91 -1.72
CA ASP A 97 -6.85 -12.17 -2.69
C ASP A 97 -7.25 -10.78 -2.14
N ASP A 98 -7.46 -10.67 -0.83
CA ASP A 98 -7.83 -9.40 -0.17
C ASP A 98 -6.62 -8.47 -0.04
N GLU A 99 -5.45 -9.01 0.30
CA GLU A 99 -4.19 -8.27 0.28
C GLU A 99 -3.87 -7.73 -1.12
N MET A 100 -4.17 -8.53 -2.15
CA MET A 100 -4.05 -8.09 -3.54
C MET A 100 -5.00 -6.94 -3.86
N ALA A 101 -6.27 -7.06 -3.46
CA ALA A 101 -7.24 -6.00 -3.63
C ALA A 101 -6.74 -4.70 -2.97
N MET A 102 -6.12 -4.80 -1.80
CA MET A 102 -5.53 -3.69 -1.06
C MET A 102 -4.32 -3.07 -1.75
N LEU A 103 -3.43 -3.88 -2.35
CA LEU A 103 -2.34 -3.36 -3.21
C LEU A 103 -2.91 -2.62 -4.42
N ASP A 104 -3.96 -3.14 -5.05
CA ASP A 104 -4.62 -2.50 -6.18
C ASP A 104 -5.27 -1.16 -5.79
N VAL A 105 -5.87 -1.10 -4.59
CA VAL A 105 -6.36 0.15 -4.01
C VAL A 105 -5.22 1.13 -3.79
N LEU A 106 -4.13 0.71 -3.17
CA LEU A 106 -2.97 1.57 -2.93
C LEU A 106 -2.40 2.11 -4.23
N ARG A 107 -2.28 1.27 -5.27
CA ARG A 107 -1.85 1.65 -6.62
C ARG A 107 -2.74 2.76 -7.20
N ARG A 108 -4.06 2.66 -7.03
CA ARG A 108 -5.03 3.67 -7.47
C ARG A 108 -4.94 4.96 -6.66
N VAL A 109 -4.78 4.87 -5.33
CA VAL A 109 -4.58 6.03 -4.44
C VAL A 109 -3.31 6.79 -4.82
N LEU A 110 -2.23 6.07 -5.16
CA LEU A 110 -0.96 6.63 -5.64
C LEU A 110 -0.99 7.04 -7.12
N ARG A 111 -2.10 6.76 -7.82
CA ARG A 111 -2.34 7.12 -9.23
C ARG A 111 -1.28 6.57 -10.19
N LEU A 112 -0.76 5.37 -9.88
CA LEU A 112 0.20 4.67 -10.72
C LEU A 112 -0.48 4.12 -11.97
N GLN A 113 0.13 4.35 -13.13
CA GLN A 113 -0.39 3.85 -14.39
C GLN A 113 -0.07 2.35 -14.55
N SER A 114 -0.84 1.65 -15.38
CA SER A 114 -0.67 0.20 -15.56
C SER A 114 0.66 -0.17 -16.23
N ASP A 115 1.16 0.66 -17.15
CA ASP A 115 2.47 0.47 -17.80
C ASP A 115 3.63 0.65 -16.81
N GLU A 116 3.52 1.64 -15.91
CA GLU A 116 4.48 1.84 -14.82
C GLU A 116 4.50 0.67 -13.84
N HIS A 117 3.32 0.13 -13.53
CA HIS A 117 3.16 -1.03 -12.69
C HIS A 117 3.80 -2.27 -13.32
N ALA A 118 3.45 -2.58 -14.58
CA ALA A 118 4.01 -3.70 -15.32
C ALA A 118 5.54 -3.63 -15.41
N LEU A 119 6.09 -2.44 -15.69
CA LEU A 119 7.54 -2.23 -15.74
C LEU A 119 8.19 -2.48 -14.38
N MET A 120 7.59 -1.98 -13.30
CA MET A 120 8.10 -2.16 -11.94
C MET A 120 8.04 -3.61 -11.47
N VAL A 121 6.96 -4.35 -11.80
CA VAL A 121 6.85 -5.79 -11.53
C VAL A 121 7.94 -6.58 -12.26
N GLU A 122 8.16 -6.31 -13.55
CA GLU A 122 9.23 -6.96 -14.32
C GLU A 122 10.63 -6.62 -13.77
N GLN A 123 10.84 -5.38 -13.29
CA GLN A 123 12.09 -5.02 -12.62
C GLN A 123 12.31 -5.82 -11.33
N ILE A 124 11.29 -5.97 -10.47
CA ILE A 124 11.41 -6.78 -9.26
C ILE A 124 11.73 -8.24 -9.64
N ARG A 125 11.06 -8.77 -10.67
CA ARG A 125 11.30 -10.13 -11.17
C ARG A 125 12.74 -10.34 -11.66
N LEU A 126 13.27 -9.42 -12.47
CA LEU A 126 14.64 -9.47 -12.98
C LEU A 126 15.68 -9.35 -11.87
N LEU A 127 15.38 -8.58 -10.82
CA LEU A 127 16.24 -8.48 -9.64
C LEU A 127 16.24 -9.78 -8.85
N ALA A 128 15.05 -10.36 -8.61
CA ALA A 128 14.90 -11.64 -7.92
C ALA A 128 15.66 -12.77 -8.64
N SER A 129 15.54 -12.86 -9.96
CA SER A 129 16.18 -13.91 -10.76
C SER A 129 17.71 -13.80 -10.83
N ARG A 130 18.29 -12.63 -10.50
CA ARG A 130 19.74 -12.39 -10.52
C ARG A 130 20.41 -12.58 -9.16
N SER A 131 19.63 -12.69 -8.10
CA SER A 131 20.15 -12.91 -6.75
C SER A 131 20.19 -14.40 -6.42
N ASP A 132 21.39 -14.98 -6.26
CA ASP A 132 21.59 -16.37 -5.79
C ASP A 132 20.94 -16.63 -4.41
N THR A 133 20.62 -15.56 -3.67
CA THR A 133 20.00 -15.60 -2.33
C THR A 133 18.48 -15.62 -2.34
N SER A 134 17.79 -15.47 -3.47
CA SER A 134 16.33 -15.22 -3.49
C SER A 134 15.54 -16.15 -4.42
N GLU A 135 15.82 -17.44 -4.35
CA GLU A 135 14.93 -18.48 -4.91
C GLU A 135 13.47 -18.27 -4.42
N ARG A 136 13.31 -17.84 -3.16
CA ARG A 136 12.00 -17.55 -2.54
C ARG A 136 11.26 -16.37 -3.17
N LEU A 137 11.91 -15.23 -3.39
CA LEU A 137 11.26 -14.08 -4.04
C LEU A 137 10.91 -14.39 -5.49
N THR A 138 11.75 -15.18 -6.17
CA THR A 138 11.49 -15.61 -7.54
C THR A 138 10.23 -16.49 -7.60
N GLU A 139 10.12 -17.51 -6.74
CA GLU A 139 8.93 -18.38 -6.67
C GLU A 139 7.66 -17.58 -6.32
N ARG A 140 7.75 -16.66 -5.35
CA ARG A 140 6.62 -15.82 -4.96
C ARG A 140 6.20 -14.85 -6.06
N MET A 141 7.15 -14.29 -6.79
CA MET A 141 6.88 -13.44 -7.96
C MET A 141 6.21 -14.25 -9.08
N GLU A 142 6.63 -15.49 -9.31
CA GLU A 142 5.97 -16.38 -10.29
C GLU A 142 4.53 -16.67 -9.88
N ARG A 143 4.26 -16.96 -8.61
CA ARG A 143 2.89 -17.14 -8.09
C ARG A 143 2.05 -15.88 -8.24
N TYR A 144 2.62 -14.71 -7.94
CA TYR A 144 1.99 -13.41 -8.16
C TYR A 144 1.57 -13.23 -9.62
N LEU A 145 2.49 -13.46 -10.56
CA LEU A 145 2.25 -13.30 -12.01
C LEU A 145 1.24 -14.31 -12.56
N VAL A 146 1.22 -15.55 -12.06
CA VAL A 146 0.23 -16.57 -12.46
C VAL A 146 -1.17 -16.14 -12.04
N ARG A 147 -1.32 -15.57 -10.85
CA ARG A 147 -2.60 -15.06 -10.35
C ARG A 147 -3.01 -13.75 -11.04
N HIS A 148 -2.04 -12.99 -11.56
CA HIS A 148 -2.25 -11.68 -12.18
C HIS A 148 -1.49 -11.52 -13.52
N PRO A 149 -1.95 -12.17 -14.59
CA PRO A 149 -1.25 -12.22 -15.88
C PRO A 149 -1.24 -10.89 -16.68
N PHE A 150 -1.94 -9.85 -16.20
CA PHE A 150 -2.09 -8.55 -16.87
C PHE A 150 -1.73 -7.35 -15.98
N SER A 151 -0.97 -7.58 -14.92
CA SER A 151 -0.39 -6.54 -14.07
C SER A 151 0.66 -5.70 -14.79
#